data_AF-L7LZ08-F1
#
_entry.id   AF-L7LZ08-F1
#
_cell.length_a   1.000
_cell.length_b   1.000
_cell.length_c   1.000
_cell.angle_alpha   90.00
_cell.angle_beta   90.00
_cell.angle_gamma   90.00
#
_symmetry.space_group_name_H-M   'P 1'
#
loop_
_entity.id
_entity.type
_entity.pdbx_description
1 polymer ?
#
loop_
_entity_poly.entity_id
_entity_poly.type
_entity_poly.pdbx_seq_one_letter_code
_entity_poly.pdbx_strand_id
1 'polypeptide(L)'
;MMINLILRTDPGMSVVSWNGAGLANCQDKARRYLLDLMTRKREWVEPRLAQRRHQWNQLREEWRIHAVVEGTLAAEDNVLPLLDGVTLEPSFSNLRALRKKLQDLHVQASNCRTSTERMLRCPVCDVMSLNPYDLLQHLRTKSHMEKERQVLDLYEQYSAEAKQALSNSK
;
A
#
# COMPACT_ATOMS: atom_id res chain seq x y z
N MET A 1 -7.98 -6.67 3.09
CA MET A 1 -8.50 -5.29 3.25
C MET A 1 -9.44 -4.84 2.11
N MET A 2 -10.16 -5.76 1.44
CA MET A 2 -10.98 -5.43 0.26
C MET A 2 -12.43 -5.05 0.59
N ILE A 3 -12.97 -5.55 1.72
CA ILE A 3 -14.36 -5.33 2.14
C ILE A 3 -14.66 -3.85 2.43
N ASN A 4 -13.71 -3.14 3.06
CA ASN A 4 -13.83 -1.69 3.29
C ASN A 4 -13.71 -0.86 2.01
N LEU A 5 -13.16 -1.41 0.91
CA LEU A 5 -13.07 -0.69 -0.36
C LEU A 5 -14.38 -0.79 -1.15
N ILE A 6 -15.06 -1.94 -1.12
CA ILE A 6 -16.33 -2.16 -1.84
C ILE A 6 -17.48 -1.36 -1.21
N LEU A 7 -17.44 -1.12 0.10
CA LEU A 7 -18.40 -0.23 0.77
C LEU A 7 -18.15 1.27 0.50
N ARG A 8 -17.01 1.64 -0.12
CA ARG A 8 -16.61 3.03 -0.43
C ARG A 8 -16.96 3.49 -1.84
N THR A 9 -17.45 2.62 -2.73
CA THR A 9 -17.55 2.91 -4.18
C THR A 9 -18.92 3.42 -4.62
N ASP A 10 -19.52 4.36 -3.90
CA ASP A 10 -20.57 5.18 -4.53
C ASP A 10 -19.90 6.39 -5.20
N PRO A 11 -20.07 6.57 -6.52
CA PRO A 11 -19.59 7.77 -7.19
C PRO A 11 -20.34 8.98 -6.63
N GLY A 12 -19.64 9.82 -5.86
CA GLY A 12 -20.17 11.06 -5.27
C GLY A 12 -20.12 11.15 -3.73
N MET A 13 -19.82 10.06 -3.01
CA MET A 13 -19.71 10.09 -1.54
C MET A 13 -18.25 10.10 -1.09
N SER A 14 -17.68 11.31 -0.90
CA SER A 14 -16.28 11.47 -0.46
C SER A 14 -16.06 11.26 1.05
N VAL A 15 -17.12 11.23 1.86
CA VAL A 15 -17.04 11.05 3.32
C VAL A 15 -18.10 10.05 3.79
N VAL A 16 -17.67 8.89 4.31
CA VAL A 16 -18.55 7.98 5.04
C VAL A 16 -18.81 8.59 6.41
N SER A 17 -20.02 9.11 6.61
CA SER A 17 -20.52 9.48 7.94
C SER A 17 -20.75 8.19 8.73
N TRP A 18 -19.93 7.93 9.75
CA TRP A 18 -20.11 6.83 10.71
C TRP A 18 -21.18 7.12 11.76
N ASN A 19 -21.99 8.16 11.53
CA ASN A 19 -22.94 8.73 12.46
C ASN A 19 -24.35 8.73 11.83
N GLY A 20 -25.32 8.20 12.58
CA GLY A 20 -26.73 8.21 12.23
C GLY A 20 -27.04 7.53 10.89
N ALA A 21 -27.69 8.27 9.98
CA ALA A 21 -28.24 7.77 8.72
C ALA A 21 -27.18 7.20 7.74
N GLY A 22 -25.93 7.69 7.79
CA GLY A 22 -24.85 7.18 6.94
C GLY A 22 -24.43 5.76 7.30
N LEU A 23 -24.36 5.46 8.60
CA LEU A 23 -24.03 4.13 9.11
C LEU A 23 -25.12 3.11 8.78
N ALA A 24 -26.39 3.50 8.92
CA ALA A 24 -27.53 2.66 8.58
C ALA A 24 -27.50 2.24 7.09
N ASN A 25 -27.20 3.17 6.18
CA ASN A 25 -27.06 2.88 4.76
C ASN A 25 -25.90 1.91 4.45
N CYS A 26 -24.75 2.08 5.12
CA CYS A 26 -23.63 1.15 4.98
C CYS A 26 -23.97 -0.26 5.50
N GLN A 27 -24.67 -0.34 6.64
CA GLN A 27 -25.12 -1.61 7.22
C GLN A 27 -26.13 -2.31 6.31
N ASP A 28 -27.10 -1.59 5.75
CA ASP A 28 -28.09 -2.13 4.83
C ASP A 28 -27.46 -2.64 3.53
N LYS A 29 -26.45 -1.93 3.01
CA LYS A 29 -25.67 -2.38 1.85
C LYS A 29 -24.88 -3.64 2.16
N ALA A 30 -24.16 -3.66 3.29
CA ALA A 30 -23.42 -4.84 3.72
C ALA A 30 -24.35 -6.05 3.87
N ARG A 31 -25.53 -5.85 4.47
CA ARG A 31 -26.55 -6.90 4.62
C ARG A 31 -27.05 -7.41 3.27
N ARG A 32 -27.35 -6.52 2.31
CA ARG A 32 -27.76 -6.92 0.95
C ARG A 32 -26.69 -7.74 0.24
N TYR A 33 -25.43 -7.30 0.29
CA TYR A 33 -24.33 -8.04 -0.33
C TYR A 33 -24.11 -9.42 0.31
N LEU A 34 -24.22 -9.51 1.64
CA LEU A 34 -24.12 -10.79 2.34
C LEU A 34 -25.26 -11.73 1.96
N LEU A 35 -26.50 -11.22 1.90
CA LEU A 35 -27.65 -12.01 1.46
C LEU A 35 -27.52 -12.46 0.00
N ASP A 36 -27.05 -11.59 -0.88
CA ASP A 36 -26.78 -11.94 -2.28
C ASP A 36 -25.70 -13.03 -2.38
N LEU A 37 -24.60 -12.91 -1.63
CA LEU A 37 -23.56 -13.95 -1.57
C LEU A 37 -24.07 -15.28 -1.01
N MET A 38 -24.95 -15.26 -0.01
CA MET A 38 -25.53 -16.46 0.59
C MET A 38 -26.57 -17.11 -0.32
N THR A 39 -27.32 -16.33 -1.09
CA THR A 39 -28.38 -16.81 -1.98
C THR A 39 -27.87 -17.18 -3.37
N ARG A 40 -26.70 -16.67 -3.77
CA ARG A 40 -26.05 -17.00 -5.03
C ARG A 40 -25.69 -18.49 -5.05
N LYS A 41 -26.31 -19.22 -5.97
CA LYS A 41 -25.92 -20.61 -6.27
C LYS A 41 -24.46 -20.62 -6.70
N ARG A 42 -23.63 -21.41 -6.01
CA ARG A 42 -22.22 -21.55 -6.34
C ARG A 42 -22.11 -22.20 -7.71
N GLU A 43 -21.58 -21.44 -8.67
CA GLU A 43 -21.19 -21.99 -9.96
C GLU A 43 -19.88 -22.75 -9.78
N TRP A 44 -19.82 -23.94 -10.38
CA TRP A 44 -18.56 -24.68 -10.45
C TRP A 44 -17.61 -23.93 -11.37
N VAL A 45 -16.46 -23.55 -10.84
CA VAL A 45 -15.37 -22.94 -11.60
C VAL A 45 -14.29 -24.00 -11.75
N GLU A 46 -13.91 -24.31 -12.99
CA GLU A 46 -12.79 -25.21 -13.24
C GLU A 46 -11.50 -24.61 -12.66
N PRO A 47 -10.72 -25.38 -11.87
CA PRO A 47 -9.44 -24.93 -11.37
C PRO A 47 -8.52 -24.61 -12.56
N ARG A 48 -8.21 -23.33 -12.74
CA ARG A 48 -7.21 -22.91 -13.72
C ARG A 48 -5.83 -23.09 -13.10
N LEU A 49 -4.96 -23.83 -13.79
CA LEU A 49 -3.54 -23.84 -13.45
C LEU A 49 -3.01 -22.41 -13.57
N ALA A 50 -2.56 -21.84 -12.45
CA ALA A 50 -1.87 -20.58 -12.48
C ALA A 50 -0.64 -20.72 -13.39
N GLN A 51 -0.53 -19.86 -14.42
CA GLN A 51 0.63 -19.86 -15.33
C GLN A 51 1.96 -19.72 -14.58
N ARG A 52 1.93 -19.08 -13.40
CA ARG A 52 3.02 -19.05 -12.46
C ARG A 52 2.72 -20.04 -11.34
N ARG A 53 3.44 -21.15 -11.28
CA ARG A 53 3.57 -21.92 -10.05
C ARG A 53 4.21 -20.99 -9.02
N HIS A 54 3.42 -20.37 -8.16
CA HIS A 54 3.94 -19.69 -7.00
C HIS A 54 4.55 -20.78 -6.13
N GLN A 55 5.86 -20.97 -6.22
CA GLN A 55 6.57 -21.76 -5.23
C GLN A 55 6.54 -20.92 -3.96
N TRP A 56 5.67 -21.29 -3.04
CA TRP A 56 5.78 -20.84 -1.66
C TRP A 56 7.19 -21.25 -1.18
N ASN A 57 7.92 -20.34 -0.54
CA ASN A 57 9.32 -20.53 -0.05
C ASN A 57 10.47 -20.27 -1.04
N GLN A 58 10.35 -19.34 -1.99
CA GLN A 58 11.49 -18.90 -2.84
C GLN A 58 12.51 -17.99 -2.14
N LEU A 59 12.27 -17.61 -0.89
CA LEU A 59 13.19 -16.79 -0.12
C LEU A 59 14.32 -17.66 0.42
N ARG A 60 15.55 -17.27 0.08
CA ARG A 60 16.76 -17.84 0.67
C ARG A 60 16.77 -17.59 2.17
N GLU A 61 17.35 -18.50 2.93
CA GLU A 61 17.33 -18.46 4.40
C GLU A 61 18.04 -17.21 4.93
N GLU A 62 19.09 -16.74 4.24
CA GLU A 62 19.79 -15.50 4.57
C GLU A 62 18.94 -14.23 4.48
N TRP A 63 17.81 -14.28 3.77
CA TRP A 63 16.90 -13.14 3.62
C TRP A 63 15.72 -13.18 4.59
N ARG A 64 15.60 -14.26 5.36
CA ARG A 64 14.53 -14.44 6.35
C ARG A 64 14.98 -13.89 7.69
N ILE A 65 14.12 -13.06 8.27
CA ILE A 65 14.28 -12.55 9.63
C ILE A 65 13.37 -13.39 10.51
N HIS A 66 13.97 -14.36 11.18
CA HIS A 66 13.27 -15.22 12.11
C HIS A 66 12.77 -14.41 13.31
N ALA A 67 11.52 -14.63 13.68
CA ALA A 67 10.97 -14.01 14.88
C ALA A 67 11.60 -14.64 16.12
N VAL A 68 12.46 -13.89 16.80
CA VAL A 68 13.06 -14.30 18.07
C VAL A 68 12.21 -13.74 19.20
N VAL A 69 11.56 -14.61 19.97
CA VAL A 69 10.96 -14.25 21.26
C VAL A 69 12.06 -14.33 22.31
N GLU A 70 12.17 -13.31 23.17
CA GLU A 70 13.21 -13.16 24.20
C GLU A 70 13.57 -14.51 24.86
N GLY A 71 14.77 -15.03 24.56
CA GLY A 71 15.37 -16.15 25.28
C GLY A 71 14.95 -17.57 24.87
N THR A 72 14.05 -17.76 23.91
CA THR A 72 13.69 -19.10 23.42
C THR A 72 13.62 -19.13 21.90
N LEU A 73 14.50 -19.93 21.28
CA LEU A 73 14.31 -20.41 19.90
C LEU A 73 12.89 -20.97 19.83
N ALA A 74 12.11 -20.49 18.85
CA ALA A 74 10.71 -20.82 18.68
C ALA A 74 10.51 -22.35 18.67
N ALA A 75 10.18 -22.89 19.84
CA ALA A 75 9.88 -24.29 20.01
C ALA A 75 8.64 -24.61 19.17
N GLU A 76 8.63 -25.79 18.58
CA GLU A 76 7.64 -26.32 17.64
C GLU A 76 6.20 -26.42 18.22
N ASP A 77 5.96 -25.89 19.43
CA ASP A 77 4.72 -25.98 20.21
C ASP A 77 3.96 -24.66 20.39
N ASN A 78 4.31 -23.60 19.63
CA ASN A 78 3.56 -22.35 19.69
C ASN A 78 2.22 -22.46 18.96
N VAL A 79 1.11 -22.26 19.69
CA VAL A 79 -0.27 -22.23 19.14
C VAL A 79 -0.43 -21.22 18.00
N LEU A 80 0.41 -20.18 17.98
CA LEU A 80 0.51 -19.19 16.91
C LEU A 80 1.99 -18.98 16.54
N PRO A 81 2.52 -19.69 15.53
CA PRO A 81 3.89 -19.45 15.07
C PRO A 81 4.00 -18.02 14.53
N LEU A 82 5.01 -17.29 14.99
CA LEU A 82 5.33 -15.98 14.43
C LEU A 82 5.85 -16.16 12.99
N LEU A 83 5.43 -15.28 12.09
CA LEU A 83 5.83 -15.34 10.68
C LEU A 83 7.23 -14.76 10.50
N ASP A 84 8.05 -15.41 9.66
CA ASP A 84 9.33 -14.87 9.21
C ASP A 84 9.13 -13.53 8.49
N GLY A 85 9.98 -12.56 8.84
CA GLY A 85 10.06 -11.27 8.17
C GLY A 85 11.03 -11.29 6.98
N VAL A 86 10.93 -10.29 6.12
CA VAL A 86 11.94 -9.99 5.09
C VAL A 86 12.15 -8.49 5.09
N THR A 87 13.41 -8.06 5.14
CA THR A 87 13.77 -6.65 4.89
C THR A 87 13.99 -6.45 3.40
N LEU A 88 13.24 -5.52 2.81
CA LEU A 88 13.42 -5.15 1.41
C LEU A 88 14.36 -3.95 1.35
N GLU A 89 15.51 -4.11 0.70
CA GLU A 89 16.39 -2.99 0.41
C GLU A 89 15.83 -2.16 -0.77
N PRO A 90 15.79 -0.83 -0.64
CA PRO A 90 15.29 0.02 -1.71
C PRO A 90 16.32 0.08 -2.84
N SER A 91 15.96 -0.40 -4.02
CA SER A 91 16.83 -0.22 -5.19
C SER A 91 16.87 1.25 -5.62
N PHE A 92 18.05 1.71 -6.07
CA PHE A 92 18.22 3.10 -6.51
C PHE A 92 17.28 3.49 -7.68
N SER A 93 16.98 2.54 -8.58
CA SER A 93 16.02 2.74 -9.66
C SER A 93 14.59 2.96 -9.14
N ASN A 94 14.18 2.21 -8.11
CA ASN A 94 12.89 2.36 -7.45
C ASN A 94 12.80 3.69 -6.70
N LEU A 95 13.85 4.10 -5.99
CA LEU A 95 13.90 5.40 -5.31
C LEU A 95 13.81 6.57 -6.30
N ARG A 96 14.50 6.49 -7.44
CA ARG A 96 14.39 7.50 -8.50
C ARG A 96 12.97 7.59 -9.06
N ALA A 97 12.34 6.45 -9.34
CA ALA A 97 10.96 6.41 -9.83
C ALA A 97 9.97 6.94 -8.79
N LEU A 98 10.18 6.63 -7.51
CA LEU A 98 9.37 7.10 -6.39
C LEU A 98 9.48 8.63 -6.23
N ARG A 99 10.70 9.18 -6.26
CA ARG A 99 10.95 10.63 -6.22
C ARG A 99 10.25 11.36 -7.37
N LYS A 100 10.33 10.82 -8.59
CA LYS A 100 9.64 11.40 -9.74
C LYS A 100 8.13 11.43 -9.54
N LYS A 101 7.53 10.33 -9.07
CA LYS A 101 6.10 10.26 -8.77
C LYS A 101 5.66 11.25 -7.68
N LEU A 102 6.48 11.44 -6.64
CA LEU A 102 6.19 12.44 -5.60
C LEU A 102 6.21 13.86 -6.16
N GLN A 103 7.17 14.18 -7.03
CA GLN A 103 7.23 15.46 -7.70
C GLN A 103 6.01 15.68 -8.63
N ASP A 104 5.66 14.68 -9.44
CA ASP A 104 4.48 14.73 -10.31
C ASP A 104 3.19 14.96 -9.49
N LEU A 105 3.10 14.31 -8.33
CA LEU A 105 1.96 14.41 -7.42
C LEU A 105 1.86 15.80 -6.76
N HIS A 106 3.00 16.42 -6.41
CA HIS A 106 3.03 17.83 -5.96
C HIS A 106 2.57 18.80 -7.05
N VAL A 107 3.00 18.59 -8.30
CA VAL A 107 2.56 19.41 -9.45
C VAL A 107 1.06 19.25 -9.69
N GLN A 108 0.53 18.03 -9.55
CA GLN A 108 -0.91 17.77 -9.66
C GLN A 108 -1.70 18.42 -8.53
N ALA A 109 -1.20 18.36 -7.29
CA ALA A 109 -1.81 19.01 -6.14
C ALA A 109 -1.82 20.55 -6.25
N SER A 110 -0.77 21.16 -6.84
CA SER A 110 -0.72 22.61 -7.07
C SER A 110 -1.60 23.07 -8.23
N ASN A 111 -1.80 22.21 -9.23
CA ASN A 111 -2.62 22.49 -10.40
C ASN A 111 -4.09 22.13 -10.14
N CYS A 112 -4.72 22.81 -9.17
CA CYS A 112 -6.12 22.64 -8.73
C CYS A 112 -7.19 22.84 -9.81
N ARG A 113 -6.80 23.05 -11.07
CA ARG A 113 -7.70 23.29 -12.22
C ARG A 113 -7.93 22.06 -13.09
N THR A 114 -7.19 20.97 -12.87
CA THR A 114 -7.37 19.75 -13.65
C THR A 114 -8.46 18.90 -13.01
N SER A 115 -9.66 18.92 -13.60
CA SER A 115 -10.73 17.96 -13.30
C SER A 115 -10.34 16.59 -13.85
N THR A 116 -9.32 15.98 -13.26
CA THR A 116 -9.02 14.59 -13.54
C THR A 116 -10.02 13.77 -12.73
N GLU A 117 -11.00 13.15 -13.39
CA GLU A 117 -11.87 12.11 -12.82
C GLU A 117 -11.08 10.87 -12.31
N ARG A 118 -9.75 10.96 -12.24
CA ARG A 118 -8.85 9.91 -11.82
C ARG A 118 -8.48 10.11 -10.37
N MET A 119 -8.84 9.12 -9.56
CA MET A 119 -8.37 9.02 -8.18
C MET A 119 -6.83 9.01 -8.16
N LEU A 120 -6.24 9.86 -7.33
CA LEU A 120 -4.79 9.97 -7.17
C LEU A 120 -4.35 9.16 -5.94
N ARG A 121 -3.27 8.39 -6.09
CA ARG A 121 -2.73 7.55 -5.02
C ARG A 121 -1.39 8.09 -4.57
N CYS A 122 -1.24 8.39 -3.28
CA CYS A 122 0.05 8.71 -2.70
C CYS A 122 0.94 7.45 -2.68
N PRO A 123 2.12 7.47 -3.31
CA PRO A 123 2.98 6.28 -3.40
C PRO A 123 3.69 5.94 -2.09
N VAL A 124 3.71 6.85 -1.11
CA VAL A 124 4.39 6.69 0.18
C VAL A 124 3.42 6.35 1.31
N CYS A 125 2.23 6.95 1.30
CA CYS A 125 1.23 6.74 2.33
C CYS A 125 0.14 5.73 1.93
N ASP A 126 0.08 5.34 0.67
CA ASP A 126 -0.99 4.50 0.11
C ASP A 126 -2.40 5.06 0.32
N VAL A 127 -2.50 6.40 0.40
CA VAL A 127 -3.78 7.12 0.57
C VAL A 127 -4.31 7.50 -0.81
N MET A 128 -5.59 7.20 -1.05
CA MET A 128 -6.32 7.62 -2.24
C MET A 128 -6.98 8.97 -2.01
N SER A 129 -6.80 9.90 -2.93
CA SER A 129 -7.43 11.23 -2.94
C SER A 129 -8.32 11.37 -4.17
N LEU A 130 -9.53 11.88 -3.95
CA LEU A 130 -10.54 12.09 -5.00
C LEU A 130 -10.40 13.46 -5.67
N ASN A 131 -9.89 14.44 -4.93
CA ASN A 131 -9.77 15.84 -5.34
C ASN A 131 -8.32 16.32 -5.14
N PRO A 132 -7.75 17.14 -6.06
CA PRO A 132 -6.46 17.81 -5.83
C PRO A 132 -6.38 18.58 -4.51
N TYR A 133 -7.49 19.11 -3.99
CA TYR A 133 -7.51 19.77 -2.68
C TYR A 133 -7.22 18.80 -1.52
N ASP A 134 -7.88 17.63 -1.52
CA ASP A 134 -7.68 16.59 -0.50
C ASP A 134 -6.25 16.05 -0.56
N LEU A 135 -5.71 15.94 -1.78
CA LEU A 135 -4.32 15.55 -2.01
C LEU A 135 -3.36 16.59 -1.41
N LEU A 136 -3.61 17.88 -1.65
CA LEU A 136 -2.79 18.96 -1.11
C LEU A 136 -2.85 19.02 0.43
N GLN A 137 -4.02 18.77 1.02
CA GLN A 137 -4.15 18.64 2.47
C GLN A 137 -3.38 17.42 3.01
N HIS A 138 -3.47 16.28 2.31
CA HIS A 138 -2.70 15.08 2.65
C HIS A 138 -1.19 15.34 2.64
N LEU A 139 -0.67 15.99 1.59
CA LEU A 139 0.75 16.30 1.46
C LEU A 139 1.30 17.16 2.61
N ARG A 140 0.45 18.02 3.19
CA ARG A 140 0.79 18.88 4.32
C ARG A 140 0.75 18.17 5.68
N THR A 141 0.30 16.91 5.74
CA THR A 141 0.27 16.17 7.00
C THR A 141 1.68 15.84 7.48
N LYS A 142 1.92 15.95 8.79
CA LYS A 142 3.23 15.63 9.40
C LYS A 142 3.71 14.23 9.05
N SER A 143 2.80 13.25 9.07
CA SER A 143 3.09 11.87 8.71
C SER A 143 3.49 11.68 7.25
N HIS A 144 2.95 12.48 6.33
CA HIS A 144 3.41 12.48 4.94
C HIS A 144 4.81 13.08 4.82
N MET A 145 5.02 14.29 5.36
CA MET A 145 6.29 15.00 5.28
C MET A 145 7.46 14.21 5.87
N GLU A 146 7.24 13.51 6.99
CA GLU A 146 8.28 12.66 7.60
C GLU A 146 8.69 11.51 6.68
N LYS A 147 7.72 10.83 6.05
CA LYS A 147 8.01 9.73 5.13
C LYS A 147 8.59 10.22 3.82
N GLU A 148 8.14 11.36 3.32
CA GLU A 148 8.73 12.00 2.14
C GLU A 148 10.20 12.37 2.39
N ARG A 149 10.50 12.95 3.56
CA ARG A 149 11.88 13.25 3.96
C ARG A 149 12.74 11.99 4.00
N GLN A 150 12.26 10.90 4.60
CA GLN A 150 12.99 9.62 4.61
C GLN A 150 13.31 9.13 3.19
N VAL A 151 12.38 9.26 2.24
CA VAL A 151 12.61 8.88 0.83
C VAL A 151 13.68 9.76 0.18
N LEU A 152 13.68 11.06 0.47
CA LEU A 152 14.69 11.99 -0.05
C LEU A 152 16.07 11.72 0.54
N ASP A 153 16.16 11.50 1.85
CA ASP A 153 17.40 11.18 2.56
C ASP A 153 18.03 9.89 2.00
N LEU A 154 17.23 8.83 1.82
CA LEU A 154 17.67 7.57 1.21
C LEU A 154 18.13 7.77 -0.23
N TYR A 155 17.41 8.58 -1.01
CA TYR A 155 17.83 8.88 -2.39
C TYR A 155 19.19 9.59 -2.43
N GLU A 156 19.41 10.54 -1.53
CA GLU A 156 20.67 11.28 -1.45
C GLU A 156 21.85 10.37 -1.09
N GLN A 157 21.67 9.51 -0.07
CA GLN A 157 22.67 8.52 0.34
C GLN A 157 23.08 7.61 -0.81
N TYR A 158 22.11 6.96 -1.46
CA TYR A 158 22.39 6.06 -2.61
C TYR A 158 22.96 6.82 -3.82
N SER A 159 22.59 8.10 -4.01
CA SER A 159 23.17 8.91 -5.07
C SER A 159 24.64 9.27 -4.81
N ALA A 160 25.03 9.44 -3.54
CA ALA A 160 26.41 9.70 -3.13
C ALA A 160 27.26 8.43 -3.28
N GLU A 161 26.76 7.29 -2.84
CA GLU A 161 27.40 5.98 -3.02
C GLU A 161 27.61 5.65 -4.51
N ALA A 162 26.60 5.89 -5.35
CA ALA A 162 26.72 5.69 -6.80
C ALA A 162 27.81 6.59 -7.42
N LYS A 163 27.95 7.83 -6.94
CA LYS A 163 29.01 8.75 -7.40
C LYS A 163 30.40 8.30 -6.93
N GLN A 164 30.51 7.81 -5.69
CA GLN A 164 31.77 7.28 -5.14
C GLN A 164 32.21 5.99 -5.83
N ALA A 165 31.28 5.10 -6.18
CA ALA A 165 31.56 3.90 -6.95
C ALA A 165 32.11 4.24 -8.35
N LEU A 166 31.60 5.30 -8.98
CA LEU A 166 32.07 5.79 -10.28
C LEU A 166 33.45 6.49 -10.20
N SER A 167 33.79 7.12 -9.07
CA SER A 167 35.11 7.74 -8.89
C SER A 167 36.20 6.73 -8.56
N ASN A 168 35.87 5.63 -7.86
CA ASN A 168 36.83 4.58 -7.47
C ASN A 168 37.09 3.55 -8.58
N SER A 169 36.32 3.60 -9.66
CA SER A 169 36.48 2.73 -10.84
C SER A 169 37.34 3.36 -11.95
N LYS A 170 37.92 4.54 -11.71
CA LYS A 170 38.88 5.22 -12.58
C LYS A 170 40.25 5.23 -11.92
#